data_AF-A0A2R5EBG1-F1
#
_entry.id   AF-A0A2R5EBG1-F1
#
_cell.length_a   1.000
_cell.length_b   1.000
_cell.length_c   1.000
_cell.angle_alpha   90.00
_cell.angle_beta   90.00
_cell.angle_gamma   90.00
#
_symmetry.space_group_name_H-M   'P 1'
#
loop_
_entity.id
_entity.type
_entity.pdbx_description
1 polymer ?
#
loop_
_entity_poly.entity_id
_entity_poly.type
_entity_poly.pdbx_seq_one_letter_code
_entity_poly.pdbx_strand_id
1 'polypeptide(L)' 'MEAGRDPRSDETREKLLAAGLELFGHHGYDGVTTRMLARAAGVNQSAIPYHFGGKEGVYRAVAEHIAGEMAPIV' A
#
# COMPACT_ATOMS: atom_id res chain seq x y z
N MET A 1 7.39 9.72 24.22
CA MET A 1 5.97 9.38 23.95
C MET A 1 5.96 8.60 22.66
N GLU A 2 6.07 7.28 22.77
CA GLU A 2 6.25 6.38 21.64
C GLU A 2 4.87 6.10 21.05
N ALA A 3 4.59 6.64 19.86
CA ALA A 3 3.29 6.49 19.22
C ALA A 3 3.06 4.99 18.94
N GLY A 4 2.12 4.41 19.68
CA GLY A 4 1.74 3.01 19.60
C GLY A 4 1.38 2.64 18.16
N ARG A 5 2.24 1.85 17.53
CA ARG A 5 1.93 1.23 16.24
C ARG A 5 1.09 0.01 16.55
N ASP A 6 -0.21 0.12 16.33
CA ASP A 6 -1.12 -1.01 16.50
C ASP A 6 -0.69 -2.13 15.54
N PRO A 7 -0.40 -3.35 16.02
CA PRO A 7 0.12 -4.43 15.16
C PRO A 7 -0.83 -4.79 14.00
N ARG A 8 -2.12 -4.49 14.11
CA ARG A 8 -3.08 -4.68 13.01
C ARG A 8 -2.98 -3.59 11.94
N SER A 9 -2.47 -2.41 12.30
CA SER A 9 -2.19 -1.34 11.35
C SER A 9 -1.00 -1.68 10.45
N ASP A 10 0.08 -2.25 11.01
CA ASP A 10 1.21 -2.73 10.19
C ASP A 10 0.77 -3.87 9.26
N GLU A 11 0.02 -4.85 9.76
CA GLU A 11 -0.43 -5.97 8.93
C GLU A 11 -1.35 -5.51 7.77
N THR A 12 -2.25 -4.56 8.04
CA THR A 12 -3.11 -3.94 7.02
C THR A 12 -2.28 -3.16 5.99
N ARG A 13 -1.24 -2.46 6.45
CA ARG A 13 -0.33 -1.69 5.62
C ARG A 13 0.46 -2.60 4.69
N GLU A 14 1.03 -3.68 5.19
CA GLU A 14 1.75 -4.68 4.39
C GLU A 14 0.86 -5.35 3.34
N LYS A 15 -0.36 -5.76 3.72
CA LYS A 15 -1.34 -6.34 2.79
C LYS A 15 -1.71 -5.39 1.66
N LEU A 16 -1.94 -4.11 1.97
CA LEU A 16 -2.23 -3.08 0.97
C LEU A 16 -1.03 -2.80 0.05
N LEU A 17 0.19 -2.90 0.59
CA LEU A 17 1.40 -2.67 -0.17
C LEU A 17 1.64 -3.82 -1.16
N ALA A 18 1.48 -5.07 -0.72
CA ALA A 18 1.55 -6.26 -1.59
C ALA A 18 0.47 -6.23 -2.69
N ALA A 19 -0.78 -5.92 -2.33
CA ALA A 19 -1.88 -5.78 -3.29
C ALA A 19 -1.64 -4.63 -4.29
N GLY A 20 -1.07 -3.52 -3.81
CA GLY A 20 -0.69 -2.39 -4.65
C GLY A 20 0.42 -2.76 -5.64
N LEU A 21 1.43 -3.50 -5.20
CA LEU A 21 2.53 -3.96 -6.06
C LEU A 21 2.01 -4.73 -7.29
N GLU A 22 1.13 -5.71 -7.08
CA GLU A 22 0.51 -6.45 -8.18
C GLU A 22 -0.37 -5.55 -9.04
N LEU A 23 -1.33 -4.86 -8.42
CA LEU A 23 -2.34 -4.12 -9.17
C LEU A 23 -1.74 -2.96 -9.98
N PHE A 24 -0.84 -2.19 -9.39
CA PHE A 24 -0.16 -1.10 -10.11
C PHE A 24 0.81 -1.65 -11.16
N GLY A 25 1.45 -2.79 -10.91
CA GLY A 25 2.31 -3.46 -11.91
C GLY A 25 1.54 -3.95 -13.13
N HIS A 26 0.31 -4.45 -12.95
CA HIS A 26 -0.50 -5.01 -14.03
C HIS A 26 -1.38 -3.98 -14.76
N HIS A 27 -1.94 -3.00 -14.03
CA HIS A 27 -2.95 -2.08 -14.57
C HIS A 27 -2.49 -0.62 -14.64
N GLY A 28 -1.29 -0.30 -14.13
CA GLY A 28 -0.81 1.07 -13.98
C GLY A 28 -1.58 1.86 -12.92
N TYR A 29 -1.24 3.13 -12.73
CA TYR A 29 -1.89 3.98 -11.74
C TYR A 29 -3.39 4.16 -12.05
N ASP A 30 -3.77 4.59 -13.25
CA ASP A 30 -5.16 4.89 -13.60
C ASP A 30 -6.10 3.69 -13.61
N GLY A 31 -5.59 2.48 -13.93
CA GLY A 31 -6.38 1.25 -13.94
C GLY A 31 -6.72 0.70 -12.55
N VAL A 32 -6.14 1.25 -11.48
CA VAL A 32 -6.33 0.79 -10.11
C VAL A 32 -7.21 1.74 -9.32
N THR A 33 -8.14 1.18 -8.55
CA THR A 33 -9.02 1.93 -7.65
C THR A 33 -8.78 1.54 -6.19
N THR A 34 -9.13 2.41 -5.24
CA THR A 34 -9.07 2.08 -3.81
C THR A 34 -9.90 0.86 -3.44
N ARG A 35 -11.04 0.65 -4.13
CA ARG A 35 -11.86 -0.56 -3.95
C ARG A 35 -11.13 -1.83 -4.39
N MET A 36 -10.42 -1.79 -5.51
CA MET A 36 -9.62 -2.93 -5.99
C MET A 36 -8.49 -3.25 -5.02
N LEU A 37 -7.79 -2.23 -4.53
CA LEU A 37 -6.73 -2.37 -3.52
C LEU A 37 -7.27 -3.00 -2.24
N ALA A 38 -8.39 -2.50 -1.72
CA ALA A 38 -9.00 -3.03 -0.50
C ALA A 38 -9.40 -4.50 -0.66
N ARG A 39 -10.02 -4.83 -1.81
CA ARG A 39 -10.44 -6.19 -2.12
C ARG A 39 -9.26 -7.14 -2.26
N ALA A 40 -8.21 -6.74 -2.97
CA ALA A 40 -7.01 -7.55 -3.18
C ALA A 40 -6.24 -7.76 -1.87
N ALA A 41 -6.16 -6.73 -1.01
CA ALA A 41 -5.53 -6.82 0.30
C ALA A 41 -6.39 -7.56 1.34
N GLY A 42 -7.68 -7.82 1.06
CA GLY A 42 -8.61 -8.42 2.03
C GLY A 42 -8.91 -7.51 3.23
N VAL A 43 -8.85 -6.20 3.03
CA VAL A 43 -9.03 -5.18 4.07
C VAL A 43 -10.26 -4.32 3.79
N ASN A 44 -10.70 -3.57 4.80
CA ASN A 44 -11.80 -2.62 4.62
C ASN A 44 -11.33 -1.41 3.78
N GLN A 45 -12.14 -0.97 2.83
CA GLN A 45 -11.85 0.20 1.99
C GLN A 45 -11.62 1.48 2.83
N SER A 46 -12.27 1.59 3.99
CA SER A 46 -12.06 2.70 4.93
C SER A 46 -10.66 2.72 5.57
N ALA A 47 -9.94 1.60 5.56
CA ALA A 47 -8.58 1.52 6.09
C ALA A 47 -7.57 2.21 5.17
N ILE A 48 -7.84 2.31 3.87
CA ILE A 48 -6.95 2.95 2.89
C ILE A 48 -6.75 4.45 3.16
N PRO A 49 -7.81 5.29 3.24
CA PRO A 49 -7.64 6.69 3.57
C PRO A 49 -7.08 6.90 4.98
N TYR A 50 -7.30 5.97 5.90
CA TYR A 50 -6.75 6.03 7.26
C TYR A 50 -5.23 5.77 7.30
N HIS A 51 -4.74 4.73 6.62
CA HIS A 51 -3.31 4.36 6.65
C HIS A 51 -2.46 5.07 5.60
N PHE A 52 -3.02 5.37 4.43
CA PHE A 52 -2.27 5.88 3.28
C PHE A 52 -2.81 7.20 2.75
N GLY A 53 -3.90 7.75 3.29
CA GLY A 53 -4.49 8.98 2.75
C GLY A 53 -5.12 8.81 1.35
N GLY A 54 -5.28 7.57 0.87
CA GLY A 54 -5.95 7.27 -0.40
C GLY A 54 -5.08 6.52 -1.41
N LYS A 55 -5.53 6.50 -2.66
CA LYS A 55 -4.86 5.80 -3.77
C LYS A 55 -3.43 6.29 -3.99
N GLU A 56 -3.22 7.60 -3.96
CA GLU A 56 -1.90 8.22 -4.17
C GLU A 56 -0.89 7.79 -3.11
N GLY A 57 -1.30 7.69 -1.84
CA GLY A 57 -0.38 7.26 -0.80
C GLY A 57 -0.05 5.78 -0.85
N VAL A 58 -0.99 4.92 -1.28
CA VAL A 58 -0.67 3.51 -1.57
C VAL A 58 0.31 3.44 -2.74
N TYR A 59 0.06 4.19 -3.81
CA TYR A 59 0.96 4.25 -4.96
C TYR A 59 2.37 4.73 -4.58
N ARG A 60 2.46 5.79 -3.79
CA ARG A 60 3.74 6.29 -3.28
C ARG A 60 4.43 5.23 -2.43
N ALA A 61 3.74 4.60 -1.50
CA ALA A 61 4.32 3.57 -0.64
C ALA A 61 4.84 2.38 -1.45
N VAL A 62 4.12 1.98 -2.50
CA VAL A 62 4.55 0.94 -3.44
C VAL A 62 5.78 1.40 -4.22
N ALA A 63 5.79 2.62 -4.75
CA ALA A 63 6.93 3.19 -5.46
C ALA A 63 8.17 3.32 -4.56
N GLU A 64 8.00 3.75 -3.31
CA GLU A 64 9.06 3.81 -2.30
C GLU A 64 9.58 2.42 -1.93
N HIS A 65 8.70 1.42 -1.84
CA HIS A 65 9.10 0.04 -1.59
C HIS A 65 9.92 -0.53 -2.76
N ILE A 66 9.47 -0.33 -3.99
CA ILE A 66 10.23 -0.71 -5.19
C ILE A 66 11.56 0.03 -5.25
N ALA A 67 11.57 1.35 -5.01
CA ALA A 67 12.78 2.16 -5.04
C ALA A 67 13.76 1.79 -3.91
N GLY A 68 13.24 1.40 -2.73
CA GLY A 68 14.01 0.94 -1.60
C GLY A 68 14.62 -0.45 -1.80
N GLU A 69 13.86 -1.39 -2.38
CA GLU A 69 14.38 -2.71 -2.80
C GLU A 69 15.39 -2.58 -3.96
N MET A 70 15.25 -1.55 -4.81
CA MET A 70 16.20 -1.25 -5.89
C MET A 70 17.47 -0.50 -5.45
N ALA A 71 17.66 -0.19 -4.17
CA ALA A 71 18.84 0.49 -3.67
C ALA A 71 19.64 -0.36 -2.65
N PRO A 72 20.96 -0.47 -2.77
CA PRO A 72 21.72 -0.83 -3.95
C PRO A 72 22.48 -2.17 -3.72
N ILE A 73 22.77 -2.88 -4.81
CA ILE A 73 23.98 -3.68 -4.90
C ILE A 73 25.14 -2.67 -5.00
N VAL A 74 25.67 -2.21 -3.86
CA VAL A 74 26.98 -1.54 -3.76
C VAL A 74 27.86 -2.27 -2.77
#